data_AF-A0A920PJT9-F1
#
_entry.id   AF-A0A920PJT9-F1
#
_cell.length_a   1.000
_cell.length_b   1.000
_cell.length_c   1.000
_cell.angle_alpha   90.00
_cell.angle_beta   90.00
_cell.angle_gamma   90.00
#
_symmetry.space_group_name_H-M   'P 1'
#
loop_
_entity.id
_entity.type
_entity.pdbx_description
1 polymer ?
#
loop_
_entity_poly.entity_id
_entity_poly.type
_entity_poly.pdbx_seq_one_letter_code
_entity_poly.pdbx_strand_id
1 'polypeptide(L)'
;MIAYLHGPGHTLELIQYLAPSDRGEVRPRPCDVGFAHIAFDVEDIDAIVTLSSDHNVFPIGQITTVDQGPKKGGKAVYLQDPDGITVN
;
A
#
# COMPACT_ATOMS: atom_id res chain seq x y z
N MET A 1 18.41 9.67 -0.02
CA MET A 1 18.16 9.62 1.44
C MET A 1 17.68 8.22 1.78
N ILE A 2 18.03 7.68 2.94
CA ILE A 2 17.54 6.39 3.42
C ILE A 2 16.89 6.60 4.77
N ALA A 3 15.70 6.03 4.97
CA ALA A 3 15.03 5.95 6.26
C ALA A 3 14.60 4.50 6.52
N TYR A 4 14.63 4.08 7.79
CA TYR A 4 14.15 2.77 8.20
C TYR A 4 12.88 2.93 9.03
N LEU A 5 11.82 2.22 8.62
CA LEU A 5 10.60 2.06 9.40
C LEU A 5 10.61 0.68 10.04
N HIS A 6 10.59 0.63 11.36
CA HIS A 6 10.54 -0.62 12.10
C HIS A 6 9.11 -0.93 12.53
N GLY A 7 8.62 -2.10 12.15
CA GLY A 7 7.36 -2.67 12.60
C GLY A 7 7.58 -4.00 13.33
N PRO A 8 6.52 -4.62 13.88
CA PRO A 8 6.62 -5.91 14.56
C PRO A 8 7.21 -6.99 13.63
N GLY A 9 8.47 -7.38 13.86
CA GLY A 9 9.15 -8.43 13.08
C GLY A 9 9.56 -8.03 11.66
N HIS A 10 9.39 -6.77 11.27
CA HIS A 10 9.63 -6.30 9.91
C HIS A 10 10.38 -4.97 9.92
N THR A 11 11.21 -4.73 8.91
CA THR A 11 11.84 -3.43 8.68
C THR A 11 11.66 -3.06 7.21
N LEU A 12 11.11 -1.87 6.97
CA LEU A 12 11.00 -1.29 5.64
C LEU A 12 12.11 -0.26 5.47
N GLU A 13 12.85 -0.38 4.38
CA GLU A 13 13.85 0.61 3.97
C GLU A 13 13.22 1.52 2.91
N LEU A 14 13.13 2.81 3.22
CA LEU A 14 12.62 3.83 2.32
C LEU A 14 13.82 4.54 1.68
N ILE A 15 13.92 4.46 0.35
CA ILE A 15 15.06 4.99 -0.39
C ILE A 15 14.59 6.07 -1.36
N GLN A 16 15.13 7.28 -1.19
CA GLN A 16 15.01 8.35 -2.16
C GLN A 16 16.29 8.45 -2.99
N TYR A 17 16.20 8.04 -4.25
CA TYR A 17 17.24 8.29 -5.25
C TYR A 17 17.23 9.77 -5.67
N LEU A 18 18.42 10.39 -5.73
CA LEU A 18 18.59 11.80 -6.09
C LEU A 18 18.98 12.02 -7.56
N ALA A 19 19.40 10.96 -8.25
CA ALA A 19 19.86 11.00 -9.63
C ALA A 19 19.46 9.71 -10.38
N PRO A 20 19.33 9.77 -11.71
CA PRO A 20 19.40 11.00 -12.51
C PRO A 20 18.14 11.87 -12.32
N SER A 21 18.25 13.15 -12.67
CA SER A 21 17.16 14.13 -12.46
C SER A 21 15.98 13.93 -13.41
N ASP A 22 16.18 13.20 -14.51
CA ASP A 22 15.20 12.89 -15.55
C ASP A 22 14.57 11.50 -15.39
N ARG A 23 14.74 10.85 -14.24
CA ARG A 23 14.10 9.55 -13.95
C ARG A 23 12.58 9.66 -14.09
N GLY A 24 11.97 8.65 -14.71
CA GLY A 24 10.52 8.53 -14.82
C GLY A 24 9.87 7.88 -13.59
N GLU A 25 8.54 7.79 -13.62
CA GLU A 25 7.74 7.09 -12.62
C GLU A 25 7.17 5.79 -13.20
N VAL A 26 7.07 4.75 -12.38
CA VAL A 26 6.39 3.48 -12.72
C VAL A 26 5.23 3.30 -11.77
N ARG A 27 3.99 3.34 -12.32
CA ARG A 27 2.74 3.20 -11.55
C ARG A 27 1.92 2.01 -12.07
N PRO A 28 2.29 0.77 -11.72
CA PRO A 28 1.58 -0.42 -12.19
C PRO A 28 0.20 -0.52 -11.53
N ARG A 29 -0.80 -1.05 -12.26
CA ARG A 29 -2.11 -1.36 -11.68
C ARG A 29 -2.01 -2.66 -10.87
N PRO A 30 -2.93 -2.90 -9.91
CA PRO A 30 -2.93 -4.16 -9.14
C PRO A 30 -2.98 -5.44 -9.97
N CYS A 31 -3.47 -5.38 -11.21
CA CYS A 31 -3.53 -6.53 -12.13
C CYS A 31 -2.32 -6.65 -13.07
N ASP A 32 -1.41 -5.68 -13.08
CA ASP A 32 -0.25 -5.71 -13.95
C ASP A 32 0.87 -6.59 -13.37
N VAL A 33 1.57 -7.33 -14.23
CA VAL A 33 2.72 -8.15 -13.83
C VAL A 33 3.82 -7.26 -13.24
N GLY A 34 4.33 -7.64 -12.08
CA GLY A 34 5.35 -6.87 -11.36
C GLY A 34 4.78 -5.85 -10.37
N PHE A 35 3.46 -5.68 -10.30
CA PHE A 35 2.82 -4.96 -9.20
C PHE A 35 3.18 -5.61 -7.86
N ALA A 36 3.51 -4.77 -6.88
CA ALA A 36 3.80 -5.16 -5.52
C ALA A 36 3.08 -4.22 -4.55
N HIS A 37 2.77 -4.73 -3.38
CA HIS A 37 2.14 -3.98 -2.30
C HIS A 37 2.61 -4.54 -0.95
N ILE A 38 2.34 -3.78 0.11
CA ILE A 38 2.56 -4.21 1.49
C ILE A 38 1.20 -4.42 2.14
N ALA A 39 0.99 -5.59 2.72
CA ALA A 39 -0.26 -5.97 3.37
C ALA A 39 -0.15 -5.83 4.90
N PHE A 40 -1.17 -5.25 5.52
CA PHE A 40 -1.35 -5.15 6.95
C PHE A 40 -2.63 -5.86 7.37
N ASP A 41 -2.53 -6.74 8.36
CA ASP A 41 -3.72 -7.25 9.04
C ASP A 41 -4.19 -6.19 10.05
N VAL A 42 -5.42 -5.72 9.89
CA VAL A 42 -6.03 -4.67 10.71
C VAL A 42 -7.33 -5.16 11.34
N GLU A 43 -7.65 -4.65 12.53
CA GLU A 43 -8.88 -5.01 13.23
C GLU A 43 -10.12 -4.36 12.61
N ASP A 44 -10.00 -3.12 12.11
CA ASP A 44 -11.10 -2.35 11.50
C ASP A 44 -10.63 -1.62 10.23
N ILE A 45 -11.02 -2.17 9.08
CA ILE A 45 -10.65 -1.63 7.76
C ILE A 45 -11.32 -0.28 7.45
N ASP A 46 -12.55 -0.07 7.95
CA ASP A 46 -13.32 1.14 7.70
C ASP A 46 -12.70 2.33 8.47
N ALA A 47 -12.25 2.07 9.72
CA ALA A 47 -11.50 3.04 10.51
C ALA A 47 -10.15 3.39 9.87
N ILE A 48 -9.42 2.40 9.34
CA ILE A 48 -8.12 2.62 8.68
C ILE A 48 -8.27 3.43 7.40
N VAL A 49 -9.28 3.18 6.58
CA VAL A 49 -9.55 3.99 5.37
C VAL A 49 -9.80 5.46 5.75
N THR A 50 -10.55 5.70 6.82
CA THR A 50 -10.82 7.05 7.31
C THR A 50 -9.53 7.73 7.79
N LEU A 51 -8.76 7.08 8.67
CA LEU A 51 -7.50 7.59 9.19
C LEU A 51 -6.48 7.87 8.08
N SER A 52 -6.39 7.00 7.09
CA SER A 52 -5.42 7.10 5.99
C SER A 52 -5.62 8.38 5.17
N SER A 53 -6.86 8.85 5.05
CA SER A 53 -7.19 10.07 4.32
C SER A 53 -6.57 11.33 4.93
N ASP A 54 -6.41 11.37 6.25
CA ASP A 54 -5.73 12.47 6.97
C ASP A 54 -4.24 12.55 6.60
N HIS A 55 -3.67 11.46 6.06
CA HIS A 55 -2.28 11.34 5.62
C HIS A 55 -2.12 11.38 4.09
N ASN A 56 -3.16 11.76 3.34
CA ASN A 56 -3.19 11.74 1.86
C ASN A 56 -2.99 10.35 1.25
N VAL A 57 -3.40 9.30 1.96
CA VAL A 57 -3.39 7.92 1.48
C VAL A 57 -4.83 7.51 1.22
N PHE A 58 -5.15 7.21 -0.04
CA PHE A 58 -6.54 7.06 -0.49
C PHE A 58 -6.83 5.70 -1.12
N PRO A 59 -8.05 5.16 -0.96
CA PRO A 59 -8.43 3.93 -1.62
C PRO A 59 -8.47 4.06 -3.14
N ILE A 60 -7.88 3.07 -3.84
CA ILE A 60 -7.92 2.96 -5.31
C ILE A 60 -9.02 2.01 -5.80
N GLY A 61 -9.96 1.68 -4.91
CA GLY A 61 -11.10 0.79 -5.15
C GLY A 61 -12.02 0.74 -3.93
N GLN A 62 -13.07 -0.06 -4.00
CA GLN A 62 -13.98 -0.26 -2.87
C GLN A 62 -13.44 -1.33 -1.92
N ILE A 63 -13.77 -1.20 -0.63
CA ILE A 63 -13.59 -2.30 0.32
C ILE A 63 -14.36 -3.51 -0.21
N THR A 64 -13.65 -4.61 -0.41
CA THR A 64 -14.16 -5.81 -1.06
C THR A 64 -14.07 -7.00 -0.12
N THR A 65 -15.12 -7.82 -0.07
CA THR A 65 -15.07 -9.11 0.61
C THR A 65 -14.31 -10.12 -0.25
N VAL A 66 -13.29 -10.74 0.33
CA VAL A 66 -12.50 -11.78 -0.31
C VAL A 66 -13.37 -13.03 -0.48
N ASP A 67 -13.55 -13.48 -1.72
CA ASP A 67 -14.47 -14.57 -2.06
C ASP A 67 -13.80 -15.96 -2.09
N GLN A 68 -12.48 -16.00 -2.19
CA GLN A 68 -11.67 -17.21 -2.40
C GLN A 68 -10.35 -17.20 -1.61
N GLY A 69 -9.75 -18.39 -1.48
CA GLY A 69 -8.43 -18.56 -0.84
C GLY A 69 -8.45 -18.51 0.70
N PRO A 70 -7.26 -18.49 1.34
CA PRO A 70 -7.13 -18.61 2.79
C PRO A 70 -7.78 -17.48 3.60
N LYS A 71 -7.92 -16.29 3.01
CA LYS A 71 -8.53 -15.10 3.62
C LYS A 71 -10.02 -14.93 3.24
N LYS A 72 -10.64 -15.95 2.65
CA LYS A 72 -12.06 -15.93 2.25
C LYS A 72 -12.97 -15.49 3.41
N GLY A 73 -13.89 -14.57 3.13
CA GLY A 73 -14.80 -13.96 4.10
C GLY A 73 -14.23 -12.72 4.80
N GLY A 74 -12.92 -12.47 4.70
CA GLY A 74 -12.29 -11.24 5.14
C GLY A 74 -12.62 -10.06 4.21
N LYS A 75 -12.33 -8.83 4.66
CA LYS A 75 -12.39 -7.62 3.85
C LYS A 75 -10.97 -7.19 3.45
N ALA A 76 -10.83 -6.59 2.28
CA ALA A 76 -9.58 -5.99 1.81
C ALA A 76 -9.85 -4.73 1.00
N VAL A 77 -8.90 -3.79 1.01
CA VAL A 77 -8.92 -2.60 0.17
C VAL A 77 -7.47 -2.20 -0.15
N TYR A 78 -7.21 -1.78 -1.38
CA TYR A 78 -5.93 -1.16 -1.72
C TYR A 78 -6.00 0.34 -1.46
N LEU A 79 -5.02 0.86 -0.75
CA LEU A 79 -4.77 2.27 -0.54
C LEU A 79 -3.47 2.67 -1.24
N GLN A 80 -3.41 3.87 -1.81
CA GLN A 80 -2.23 4.40 -2.48
C GLN A 80 -1.81 5.73 -1.88
N ASP A 81 -0.51 5.87 -1.64
CA ASP A 81 0.11 7.11 -1.16
C ASP A 81 0.47 8.07 -2.33
N PRO A 82 0.94 9.30 -2.04
CA PRO A 82 1.33 10.25 -3.08
C PRO A 82 2.48 9.76 -3.99
N ASP A 83 3.37 8.93 -3.47
CA ASP A 83 4.50 8.36 -4.20
C ASP A 83 4.08 7.18 -5.12
N GLY A 84 2.83 6.74 -5.03
CA GLY A 84 2.29 5.63 -5.83
C GLY A 84 2.51 4.25 -5.21
N ILE A 85 2.99 4.19 -3.97
CA ILE A 85 3.13 2.95 -3.22
C ILE A 85 1.76 2.49 -2.77
N THR A 86 1.45 1.22 -3.01
CA THR A 86 0.18 0.61 -2.62
C THR A 86 0.35 -0.22 -1.35
N VAL A 87 -0.56 -0.01 -0.40
CA VAL A 87 -0.71 -0.81 0.83
C VAL A 87 -2.13 -1.39 0.91
N ASN A 88 -2.31 -2.50 1.61
CA ASN A 88 -3.62 -3.14 1.77
C ASN A 88 -3.88 -3.70 3.16
#